data_AF-A0A844SR51-F1
#
_entry.id   AF-A0A844SR51-F1
#
_cell.length_a   1.000
_cell.length_b   1.000
_cell.length_c   1.000
_cell.angle_alpha   90.00
_cell.angle_beta   90.00
_cell.angle_gamma   90.00
#
_symmetry.space_group_name_H-M   'P 1'
#
loop_
_entity.id
_entity.type
_entity.pdbx_description
1 polymer ?
#
loop_
_entity_poly.entity_id
_entity_poly.type
_entity_poly.pdbx_seq_one_letter_code
_entity_poly.pdbx_strand_id
1 'polypeptide(L)'
;MDDRAKNQVPPSWPELRQRGDAFLREIPGDAFAATVLAGAFQVGESRNPIRGNLCAAAIREVAGHVLHALAPDSRVSKCCWYKQEPKTNGPTRQQRAIYIVQGGLPIDFVTNTLKLDHKAVCRPLIKAMDRLNRATHVREETILTDDKEIRRLVDDALSGLLDVFEATRECQEEVHKQLADEIHDAVFDTFLTETLQELDELSTHTTVDDHYVSEVRVLNVDEEFINIVANGTVYVELQYGSSSDLRNDMGAVISDSYPYSARMKSKVRSPSEIIKDTVAVSVDNRSFYE
;
A
#
# COMPACT_ATOMS: atom_id res chain seq x y z
N MET A 1 17.89 27.47 9.35
CA MET A 1 16.51 27.91 9.09
C MET A 1 16.63 28.96 8.02
N ASP A 2 16.31 28.61 6.77
CA ASP A 2 16.55 29.48 5.60
C ASP A 2 15.54 30.65 5.62
N ASP A 3 16.02 31.88 5.69
CA ASP A 3 15.21 33.11 5.81
C ASP A 3 14.33 33.37 4.59
N ARG A 4 14.48 32.61 3.49
CA ARG A 4 13.62 32.68 2.31
C ARG A 4 12.20 32.14 2.53
N ALA A 5 11.98 31.23 3.50
CA ALA A 5 10.66 30.66 3.76
C ALA A 5 9.70 31.62 4.50
N LYS A 6 10.22 32.61 5.24
CA LYS A 6 9.39 33.55 6.02
C LYS A 6 8.63 34.57 5.18
N ASN A 7 9.03 34.79 3.93
CA ASN A 7 8.48 35.80 3.02
C ASN A 7 7.39 35.29 2.06
N GLN A 8 7.04 34.00 2.07
CA GLN A 8 5.87 33.54 1.33
C GLN A 8 4.59 33.89 2.08
N VAL A 9 3.62 34.46 1.35
CA VAL A 9 2.25 34.69 1.85
C VAL A 9 1.67 33.31 2.20
N PRO A 10 1.22 33.08 3.45
CA PRO A 10 0.64 31.80 3.80
C PRO A 10 -0.66 31.57 3.01
N PRO A 11 -0.97 30.31 2.67
CA PRO A 11 -2.22 29.97 2.01
C PRO A 11 -3.41 30.47 2.82
N SER A 12 -4.48 30.79 2.12
CA SER A 12 -5.79 31.10 2.69
C SER A 12 -6.44 29.86 3.31
N TRP A 13 -7.40 30.06 4.22
CA TRP A 13 -8.16 28.95 4.79
C TRP A 13 -8.89 28.07 3.74
N PRO A 14 -9.48 28.62 2.67
CA PRO A 14 -10.01 27.81 1.56
C PRO A 14 -8.96 26.92 0.88
N GLU A 15 -7.75 27.42 0.64
CA GLU A 15 -6.65 26.63 0.06
C GLU A 15 -6.19 25.52 1.03
N LEU A 16 -6.13 25.82 2.33
CA LEU A 16 -5.82 24.83 3.36
C LEU A 16 -6.88 23.73 3.44
N ARG A 17 -8.16 24.06 3.27
CA ARG A 17 -9.26 23.08 3.23
C ARG A 17 -9.14 22.17 2.00
N GLN A 18 -8.84 22.72 0.83
CA GLN A 18 -8.58 21.92 -0.36
C GLN A 18 -7.39 20.95 -0.17
N ARG A 19 -6.33 21.40 0.51
CA ARG A 19 -5.21 20.52 0.89
C ARG A 19 -5.64 19.47 1.91
N GLY A 20 -6.49 19.83 2.87
CA GLY A 20 -7.11 18.88 3.79
C GLY A 20 -7.91 17.80 3.06
N ASP A 21 -8.70 18.17 2.05
CA ASP A 21 -9.42 17.23 1.21
C ASP A 21 -8.48 16.33 0.40
N ALA A 22 -7.35 16.87 -0.08
CA ALA A 22 -6.32 16.08 -0.74
C ALA A 22 -5.71 15.05 0.21
N PHE A 23 -5.43 15.42 1.45
CA PHE A 23 -4.99 14.50 2.49
C PHE A 23 -6.05 13.43 2.79
N LEU A 24 -7.32 13.79 2.92
CA LEU A 24 -8.38 12.81 3.19
C LEU A 24 -8.60 11.82 2.04
N ARG A 25 -8.23 12.18 0.79
CA ARG A 25 -8.22 11.23 -0.33
C ARG A 25 -7.14 10.14 -0.20
N GLU A 26 -6.06 10.39 0.54
CA GLU A 26 -5.03 9.39 0.84
C GLU A 26 -5.50 8.36 1.90
N ILE A 27 -6.51 8.72 2.70
CA ILE A 27 -7.09 7.87 3.76
C ILE A 27 -8.62 7.77 3.65
N PRO A 28 -9.14 7.22 2.54
CA PRO A 28 -10.57 7.21 2.27
C PRO A 28 -11.34 6.47 3.37
N GLY A 29 -12.39 7.10 3.89
CA GLY A 29 -13.26 6.51 4.92
C GLY A 29 -12.78 6.67 6.36
N ASP A 30 -11.66 7.35 6.61
CA ASP A 30 -11.19 7.60 7.98
C ASP A 30 -12.01 8.70 8.68
N ALA A 31 -13.06 8.28 9.39
CA ALA A 31 -13.97 9.18 10.08
C ALA A 31 -13.29 9.96 11.23
N PHE A 32 -12.29 9.37 11.87
CA PHE A 32 -11.57 10.04 12.96
C PHE A 32 -10.74 11.20 12.40
N ALA A 33 -9.89 10.94 11.41
CA ALA A 33 -9.05 11.96 10.79
C ALA A 33 -9.90 13.08 10.18
N ALA A 34 -11.00 12.73 9.48
CA ALA A 34 -11.92 13.71 8.91
C ALA A 34 -12.56 14.60 9.98
N THR A 35 -13.01 14.01 11.09
CA THR A 35 -13.66 14.76 12.20
C THR A 35 -12.67 15.68 12.89
N VAL A 36 -11.48 15.18 13.25
CA VAL A 36 -10.47 15.97 13.96
C VAL A 36 -9.94 17.09 13.06
N LEU A 37 -9.73 16.84 11.77
CA LEU A 37 -9.29 17.85 10.81
C LEU A 37 -10.35 18.95 10.60
N ALA A 38 -11.62 18.58 10.49
CA ALA A 38 -12.72 19.54 10.41
C ALA A 38 -12.76 20.45 11.66
N GLY A 39 -12.60 19.86 12.85
CA GLY A 39 -12.48 20.59 14.12
C GLY A 39 -11.25 21.50 14.16
N ALA A 40 -10.11 21.04 13.64
CA ALA A 40 -8.87 21.82 13.54
C ALA A 40 -9.06 23.09 12.70
N PHE A 41 -9.75 22.99 11.55
CA PHE A 41 -10.07 24.15 10.73
C PHE A 41 -11.04 25.10 11.43
N GLN A 42 -12.13 24.57 12.02
CA GLN A 42 -13.10 25.39 12.74
C GLN A 42 -12.46 26.19 13.88
N VAL A 43 -11.61 25.55 14.69
CA VAL A 43 -10.94 26.25 15.78
C VAL A 43 -9.91 27.25 15.27
N GLY A 44 -9.13 26.89 14.24
CA GLY A 44 -8.14 27.77 13.62
C GLY A 44 -8.73 29.06 13.06
N GLU A 45 -9.92 29.00 12.47
CA GLU A 45 -10.66 30.16 11.93
C GLU A 45 -11.43 30.95 13.00
N SER A 46 -11.56 30.41 14.20
CA SER A 46 -12.36 31.02 15.26
C SER A 46 -11.70 32.26 15.88
N ARG A 47 -12.40 32.87 16.84
CA ARG A 47 -11.90 33.94 17.71
C ARG A 47 -11.38 33.43 19.07
N ASN A 48 -11.20 32.12 19.21
CA ASN A 48 -10.70 31.55 20.46
C ASN A 48 -9.27 32.07 20.73
N PRO A 49 -8.95 32.58 21.94
CA PRO A 49 -7.65 33.16 22.26
C PRO A 49 -6.49 32.18 22.14
N ILE A 50 -6.74 30.87 22.27
CA ILE A 50 -5.75 29.80 22.12
C ILE A 50 -5.96 28.98 20.84
N ARG A 51 -6.64 29.54 19.84
CA ARG A 51 -7.01 28.84 18.59
C ARG A 51 -5.85 28.15 17.89
N GLY A 52 -4.67 28.78 17.85
CA GLY A 52 -3.50 28.20 17.20
C GLY A 52 -2.97 26.97 17.92
N ASN A 53 -2.95 27.00 19.26
CA ASN A 53 -2.55 25.85 20.08
C ASN A 53 -3.53 24.68 19.94
N LEU A 54 -4.84 24.95 19.96
CA LEU A 54 -5.88 23.94 19.78
C LEU A 54 -5.83 23.33 18.38
N CYS A 55 -5.64 24.17 17.36
CA CYS A 55 -5.47 23.72 15.98
C CYS A 55 -4.24 22.82 15.84
N ALA A 56 -3.09 23.24 16.38
CA ALA A 56 -1.87 22.45 16.34
C ALA A 56 -1.97 21.13 17.10
N ALA A 57 -2.67 21.11 18.24
CA ALA A 57 -2.94 19.87 18.97
C ALA A 57 -3.78 18.90 18.14
N ALA A 58 -4.87 19.38 17.53
CA ALA A 58 -5.71 18.56 16.66
C ALA A 58 -4.94 17.99 15.44
N ILE A 59 -4.12 18.82 14.78
CA ILE A 59 -3.27 18.38 13.66
C ILE A 59 -2.23 17.34 14.12
N ARG A 60 -1.66 17.49 15.32
CA ARG A 60 -0.75 16.50 15.88
C ARG A 60 -1.43 15.16 16.15
N GLU A 61 -2.68 15.18 16.63
CA GLU A 61 -3.46 13.94 16.80
C GLU A 61 -3.73 13.25 15.46
N VAL A 62 -4.08 14.01 14.41
CA VAL A 62 -4.20 13.46 13.05
C VAL A 62 -2.88 12.83 12.59
N ALA A 63 -1.75 13.53 12.80
CA ALA A 63 -0.44 12.99 12.43
C ALA A 63 -0.07 11.72 13.20
N GLY A 64 -0.30 11.70 14.52
CA GLY A 64 -0.09 10.52 15.34
C GLY A 64 -0.94 9.33 14.90
N HIS A 65 -2.23 9.58 14.62
CA HIS A 65 -3.17 8.58 14.12
C HIS A 65 -2.72 7.98 12.78
N VAL A 66 -2.36 8.82 11.80
CA VAL A 66 -1.88 8.36 10.49
C VAL A 66 -0.61 7.52 10.62
N LEU A 67 0.39 8.01 11.36
CA LEU A 67 1.65 7.28 11.53
C LEU A 67 1.45 5.96 12.29
N HIS A 68 0.52 5.91 13.24
CA HIS A 68 0.16 4.68 13.92
C HIS A 68 -0.60 3.71 13.01
N ALA A 69 -1.53 4.19 12.19
CA ALA A 69 -2.28 3.38 11.24
C ALA A 69 -1.39 2.72 10.18
N LEU A 70 -0.37 3.45 9.70
CA LEU A 70 0.63 2.93 8.76
C LEU A 70 1.52 1.84 9.37
N ALA A 71 1.82 1.92 10.67
CA ALA A 71 2.69 0.96 11.36
C ALA A 71 2.19 0.66 12.78
N PRO A 72 1.09 -0.10 12.95
CA PRO A 72 0.54 -0.38 14.26
C PRO A 72 1.51 -1.20 15.10
N ASP A 73 1.63 -0.86 16.39
CA ASP A 73 2.57 -1.51 17.31
C ASP A 73 2.40 -3.03 17.32
N SER A 74 1.15 -3.49 17.31
CA SER A 74 0.78 -4.91 17.31
C SER A 74 1.23 -5.67 16.06
N ARG A 75 1.40 -5.00 14.92
CA ARG A 75 1.90 -5.61 13.68
C ARG A 75 3.42 -5.55 13.59
N VAL A 76 4.00 -4.39 13.90
CA VAL A 76 5.46 -4.22 13.90
C VAL A 76 6.11 -5.19 14.87
N SER A 77 5.53 -5.39 16.07
CA SER A 77 6.07 -6.31 17.07
C SER A 77 6.00 -7.80 16.70
N LYS A 78 5.22 -8.19 15.69
CA LYS A 78 5.16 -9.58 15.19
C LYS A 78 6.23 -9.87 14.14
N CYS A 79 6.87 -8.85 13.58
CA CYS A 79 7.83 -9.02 12.51
C CYS A 79 9.06 -9.81 13.00
N CYS A 80 9.58 -10.69 12.15
CA CYS A 80 10.71 -11.56 12.52
C CYS A 80 12.00 -10.79 12.87
N TRP A 81 12.15 -9.59 12.31
CA TRP A 81 13.28 -8.70 12.49
C TRP A 81 13.10 -7.73 13.68
N TYR A 82 11.90 -7.66 14.27
CA TYR A 82 11.63 -6.72 15.35
C TYR A 82 12.36 -7.09 16.64
N LYS A 83 12.95 -6.08 17.29
CA LYS A 83 13.56 -6.19 18.61
C LYS A 83 13.22 -4.95 19.43
N GLN A 84 12.69 -5.12 20.63
CA GLN A 84 12.42 -4.00 21.52
C GLN A 84 13.74 -3.31 21.90
N GLU A 85 13.85 -2.01 21.63
CA GLU A 85 15.02 -1.23 22.04
C GLU A 85 14.97 -0.95 23.55
N PRO A 86 16.12 -0.92 24.25
CA PRO A 86 16.15 -0.58 25.67
C PRO A 86 15.56 0.81 25.91
N LYS A 87 14.73 0.94 26.96
CA LYS A 87 14.12 2.21 27.41
C LYS A 87 13.09 2.81 26.43
N THR A 88 12.59 2.05 25.46
CA THR A 88 11.45 2.48 24.64
C THR A 88 10.21 1.66 24.97
N ASN A 89 9.04 2.29 24.93
CA ASN A 89 7.76 1.62 25.04
C ASN A 89 7.22 1.40 23.61
N GLY A 90 7.46 0.21 23.05
CA GLY A 90 7.03 -0.15 21.70
C GLY A 90 8.04 0.19 20.60
N PRO A 91 7.64 0.05 19.32
CA PRO A 91 8.52 0.21 18.18
C PRO A 91 9.06 1.62 17.99
N THR A 92 10.35 1.70 17.70
CA THR A 92 10.99 2.98 17.35
C THR A 92 10.51 3.49 16.01
N ARG A 93 10.75 4.77 15.75
CA ARG A 93 10.40 5.37 14.47
C ARG A 93 11.14 4.74 13.29
N GLN A 94 12.40 4.35 13.50
CA GLN A 94 13.15 3.58 12.51
C GLN A 94 12.41 2.26 12.21
N GLN A 95 12.02 1.52 13.24
CA GLN A 95 11.31 0.23 13.08
C GLN A 95 9.97 0.38 12.38
N ARG A 96 9.23 1.47 12.65
CA ARG A 96 7.98 1.78 11.91
C ARG A 96 8.25 2.04 10.43
N ALA A 97 9.30 2.80 10.11
CA ALA A 97 9.67 3.03 8.71
C ALA A 97 10.05 1.72 8.01
N ILE A 98 10.79 0.82 8.68
CA ILE A 98 11.10 -0.51 8.15
C ILE A 98 9.81 -1.27 7.83
N TYR A 99 8.88 -1.33 8.79
CA TYR A 99 7.62 -2.03 8.60
C TYR A 99 6.80 -1.46 7.43
N ILE A 100 6.71 -0.13 7.31
CA ILE A 100 5.98 0.51 6.21
C ILE A 100 6.59 0.13 4.86
N VAL A 101 7.91 0.07 4.77
CA VAL A 101 8.64 -0.12 3.50
C VAL A 101 8.71 -1.58 3.07
N GLN A 102 8.98 -2.51 4.00
CA GLN A 102 9.24 -3.92 3.67
C GLN A 102 8.39 -4.93 4.46
N GLY A 103 7.45 -4.47 5.29
CA GLY A 103 6.61 -5.33 6.12
C GLY A 103 7.44 -6.29 7.00
N GLY A 104 7.01 -7.55 7.04
CA GLY A 104 7.66 -8.63 7.80
C GLY A 104 8.89 -9.25 7.13
N LEU A 105 9.33 -8.79 5.95
CA LEU A 105 10.47 -9.38 5.24
C LEU A 105 11.75 -9.34 6.11
N PRO A 106 12.50 -10.45 6.22
CA PRO A 106 13.78 -10.48 6.90
C PRO A 106 14.75 -9.45 6.30
N ILE A 107 15.46 -8.72 7.16
CA ILE A 107 16.46 -7.71 6.72
C ILE A 107 17.52 -8.35 5.81
N ASP A 108 18.01 -9.54 6.17
CA ASP A 108 19.02 -10.25 5.38
C ASP A 108 18.48 -10.67 4.00
N PHE A 109 17.19 -10.98 3.87
CA PHE A 109 16.57 -11.28 2.58
C PHE A 109 16.53 -10.01 1.71
N VAL A 110 16.10 -8.88 2.26
CA VAL A 110 16.07 -7.60 1.54
C VAL A 110 17.47 -7.17 1.09
N THR A 111 18.49 -7.34 1.94
CA THR A 111 19.86 -6.93 1.60
C THR A 111 20.57 -7.92 0.69
N ASN A 112 20.45 -9.23 0.96
CA ASN A 112 21.27 -10.23 0.28
C ASN A 112 20.58 -10.84 -0.94
N THR A 113 19.25 -10.96 -0.93
CA THR A 113 18.47 -11.52 -2.05
C THR A 113 18.01 -10.40 -2.97
N LEU A 114 17.24 -9.45 -2.44
CA LEU A 114 16.73 -8.32 -3.24
C LEU A 114 17.81 -7.28 -3.62
N LYS A 115 19.03 -7.41 -3.06
CA LYS A 115 20.17 -6.50 -3.30
C LYS A 115 19.89 -5.04 -2.97
N LEU A 116 18.98 -4.78 -2.03
CA LEU A 116 18.61 -3.43 -1.60
C LEU A 116 19.34 -3.02 -0.31
N ASP A 117 19.87 -1.79 -0.28
CA ASP A 117 20.30 -1.19 0.99
C ASP A 117 19.06 -0.76 1.78
N HIS A 118 18.67 -1.63 2.71
CA HIS A 118 17.59 -1.42 3.66
C HIS A 118 17.57 -0.01 4.29
N LYS A 119 18.73 0.54 4.68
CA LYS A 119 18.80 1.86 5.31
C LYS A 119 18.62 2.98 4.30
N ALA A 120 19.08 2.79 3.07
CA ALA A 120 18.90 3.76 2.00
C ALA A 120 17.44 3.83 1.57
N VAL A 121 16.79 2.68 1.38
CA VAL A 121 15.38 2.60 0.96
C VAL A 121 14.46 3.25 1.99
N CYS A 122 14.69 3.05 3.30
CA CYS A 122 13.84 3.68 4.33
C CYS A 122 14.07 5.19 4.52
N ARG A 123 15.15 5.75 3.95
CA ARG A 123 15.62 7.11 4.27
C ARG A 123 14.65 8.23 3.87
N PRO A 124 14.02 8.22 2.68
CA PRO A 124 13.05 9.24 2.30
C PRO A 124 11.88 9.31 3.28
N LEU A 125 11.30 8.17 3.63
CA LEU A 125 10.20 8.08 4.59
C LEU A 125 10.60 8.60 5.98
N ILE A 126 11.77 8.21 6.48
CA ILE A 126 12.27 8.73 7.77
C ILE A 126 12.38 10.25 7.72
N LYS A 127 12.91 10.84 6.64
CA LYS A 127 13.01 12.30 6.49
C LYS A 127 11.64 12.98 6.44
N ALA A 128 10.66 12.38 5.77
CA ALA A 128 9.29 12.90 5.69
C ALA A 128 8.63 12.93 7.07
N MET A 129 8.70 11.82 7.81
CA MET A 129 8.20 11.76 9.19
C MET A 129 8.92 12.77 10.11
N ASP A 130 10.19 13.08 9.85
CA ASP A 130 11.00 14.03 10.64
C ASP A 130 10.54 15.46 10.41
N ARG A 131 10.22 15.77 9.16
CA ARG A 131 9.65 17.05 8.76
C ARG A 131 8.27 17.23 9.39
N LEU A 132 7.42 16.21 9.33
CA LEU A 132 6.08 16.23 9.94
C LEU A 132 6.14 16.45 11.46
N ASN A 133 7.01 15.71 12.16
CA ASN A 133 7.19 15.90 13.61
C ASN A 133 7.64 17.33 13.95
N ARG A 134 8.51 17.95 13.14
CA ARG A 134 8.92 19.34 13.34
C ARG A 134 7.79 20.33 13.05
N ALA A 135 7.03 20.12 11.98
CA ALA A 135 5.94 20.99 11.56
C ALA A 135 4.79 21.03 12.60
N THR A 136 4.55 19.91 13.27
CA THR A 136 3.47 19.78 14.27
C THR A 136 3.89 20.19 15.68
N HIS A 137 5.17 20.53 15.91
CA HIS A 137 5.66 20.88 17.24
C HIS A 137 5.46 22.38 17.52
N VAL A 138 4.55 22.66 18.46
CA VAL A 138 4.42 23.99 19.10
C VAL A 138 5.23 23.97 20.38
N ARG A 139 6.06 25.00 20.59
CA ARG A 139 6.89 25.15 21.78
C ARG A 139 6.04 25.31 23.03
N GLU A 140 6.56 24.82 24.15
CA GLU A 140 5.99 25.07 25.47
C GLU A 140 5.92 26.57 25.75
N GLU A 141 4.92 26.98 26.53
CA GLU A 141 4.69 28.39 26.96
C GLU A 141 4.46 29.40 25.82
N THR A 142 4.18 28.93 24.60
CA THR A 142 3.90 29.80 23.44
C THR A 142 2.40 29.79 23.13
N ILE A 143 1.76 30.97 23.11
CA ILE A 143 0.38 31.13 22.61
C ILE A 143 0.44 31.61 21.16
N LEU A 144 -0.08 30.81 20.24
CA LEU A 144 -0.07 31.11 18.81
C LEU A 144 -1.31 31.93 18.43
N THR A 145 -1.15 33.24 18.34
CA THR A 145 -2.25 34.18 18.05
C THR A 145 -2.27 34.70 16.61
N ASP A 146 -1.11 34.78 15.93
CA ASP A 146 -1.04 35.32 14.57
C ASP A 146 -1.67 34.34 13.57
N ASP A 147 -2.66 34.85 12.83
CA ASP A 147 -3.39 34.10 11.81
C ASP A 147 -2.45 33.56 10.72
N LYS A 148 -1.43 34.34 10.34
CA LYS A 148 -0.47 33.91 9.33
C LYS A 148 0.36 32.73 9.83
N GLU A 149 0.80 32.75 11.07
CA GLU A 149 1.57 31.66 11.67
C GLU A 149 0.73 30.39 11.83
N ILE A 150 -0.54 30.51 12.24
CA ILE A 150 -1.46 29.37 12.33
C ILE A 150 -1.62 28.71 10.95
N ARG A 151 -1.85 29.50 9.90
CA ARG A 151 -2.02 28.97 8.55
C ARG A 151 -0.76 28.32 8.00
N ARG A 152 0.43 28.84 8.31
CA ARG A 152 1.70 28.17 7.97
C ARG A 152 1.84 26.83 8.67
N LEU A 153 1.53 26.77 9.97
CA LEU A 153 1.60 25.50 10.72
C LEU A 153 0.70 24.44 10.09
N VAL A 154 -0.53 24.81 9.75
CA VAL A 154 -1.48 23.89 9.11
C VAL A 154 -0.99 23.45 7.72
N ASP A 155 -0.48 24.39 6.91
CA ASP A 155 0.08 24.09 5.59
C ASP A 155 1.28 23.13 5.67
N ASP A 156 2.23 23.43 6.55
CA ASP A 156 3.44 22.64 6.76
C ASP A 156 3.10 21.23 7.25
N ALA A 157 2.12 21.10 8.14
CA ALA A 157 1.70 19.80 8.66
C ALA A 157 0.93 18.97 7.63
N LEU A 158 -0.02 19.56 6.90
CA LEU A 158 -0.74 18.88 5.83
C LEU A 158 0.19 18.48 4.69
N SER A 159 1.12 19.35 4.31
CA SER A 159 2.16 19.02 3.33
C SER A 159 3.06 17.90 3.85
N GLY A 160 3.46 17.95 5.12
CA GLY A 160 4.24 16.89 5.75
C GLY A 160 3.53 15.54 5.79
N LEU A 161 2.19 15.51 5.93
CA LEU A 161 1.39 14.29 5.84
C LEU A 161 1.37 13.74 4.42
N LEU A 162 1.17 14.58 3.42
CA LEU A 162 1.20 14.20 2.01
C LEU A 162 2.60 13.67 1.61
N ASP A 163 3.66 14.35 2.04
CA ASP A 163 5.06 13.92 1.83
C ASP A 163 5.30 12.52 2.42
N VAL A 164 4.66 12.17 3.54
CA VAL A 164 4.78 10.82 4.15
C VAL A 164 4.13 9.75 3.27
N PHE A 165 2.96 10.02 2.67
CA PHE A 165 2.30 9.08 1.76
C PHE A 165 3.08 8.91 0.45
N GLU A 166 3.58 10.01 -0.10
CA GLU A 166 4.44 9.98 -1.29
C GLU A 166 5.71 9.16 -1.02
N ALA A 167 6.45 9.48 0.05
CA ALA A 167 7.64 8.74 0.41
C ALA A 167 7.34 7.26 0.75
N THR A 168 6.16 6.95 1.29
CA THR A 168 5.73 5.56 1.51
C THR A 168 5.64 4.80 0.19
N ARG A 169 4.95 5.36 -0.81
CA ARG A 169 4.82 4.75 -2.14
C ARG A 169 6.18 4.55 -2.81
N GLU A 170 7.01 5.59 -2.85
CA GLU A 170 8.35 5.53 -3.45
C GLU A 170 9.21 4.43 -2.84
N CYS A 171 9.21 4.32 -1.50
CA CYS A 171 10.02 3.31 -0.81
C CYS A 171 9.48 1.89 -1.01
N GLN A 172 8.15 1.72 -1.03
CA GLN A 172 7.50 0.42 -1.25
C GLN A 172 7.68 -0.07 -2.69
N GLU A 173 7.61 0.83 -3.67
CA GLU A 173 7.71 0.48 -5.09
C GLU A 173 9.01 -0.27 -5.40
N GLU A 174 10.15 0.21 -4.90
CA GLU A 174 11.44 -0.44 -5.12
C GLU A 174 11.48 -1.84 -4.49
N VAL A 175 10.99 -2.00 -3.26
CA VAL A 175 10.96 -3.31 -2.57
C VAL A 175 10.01 -4.26 -3.29
N HIS A 176 8.82 -3.80 -3.66
CA HIS A 176 7.80 -4.60 -4.31
C HIS A 176 8.23 -5.06 -5.70
N LYS A 177 8.95 -4.20 -6.44
CA LYS A 177 9.48 -4.54 -7.76
C LYS A 177 10.53 -5.65 -7.67
N GLN A 178 11.57 -5.46 -6.85
CA GLN A 178 12.60 -6.50 -6.69
C GLN A 178 12.03 -7.80 -6.14
N LEU A 179 11.04 -7.70 -5.23
CA LEU A 179 10.36 -8.87 -4.70
C LEU A 179 9.51 -9.59 -5.76
N ALA A 180 8.80 -8.85 -6.61
CA ALA A 180 8.04 -9.42 -7.71
C ALA A 180 8.94 -10.17 -8.70
N ASP A 181 10.10 -9.59 -9.04
CA ASP A 181 11.10 -10.23 -9.90
C ASP A 181 11.64 -11.51 -9.25
N GLU A 182 11.94 -11.49 -7.94
CA GLU A 182 12.46 -12.65 -7.19
C GLU A 182 11.46 -13.81 -7.08
N ILE A 183 10.16 -13.53 -6.96
CA ILE A 183 9.13 -14.57 -6.79
C ILE A 183 8.49 -15.00 -8.12
N HIS A 184 8.86 -14.38 -9.24
CA HIS A 184 8.22 -14.56 -10.54
C HIS A 184 8.17 -16.05 -10.97
N ASP A 185 9.31 -16.74 -10.91
CA ASP A 185 9.41 -18.15 -11.31
C ASP A 185 8.55 -19.05 -10.40
N ALA A 186 8.53 -18.78 -9.09
CA ALA A 186 7.71 -19.54 -8.15
C ALA A 186 6.20 -19.37 -8.38
N VAL A 187 5.79 -18.16 -8.76
CA VAL A 187 4.40 -17.87 -9.18
C VAL A 187 4.09 -18.66 -10.45
N PHE A 188 4.97 -18.64 -11.45
CA PHE A 188 4.79 -19.36 -12.70
C PHE A 188 4.66 -20.88 -12.50
N ASP A 189 5.55 -21.48 -11.70
CA ASP A 189 5.50 -22.91 -11.38
C ASP A 189 4.21 -23.32 -10.65
N THR A 190 3.67 -22.41 -9.82
CA THR A 190 2.41 -22.64 -9.12
C THR A 190 1.24 -22.74 -10.12
N PHE A 191 1.18 -21.84 -11.10
CA PHE A 191 0.15 -21.88 -12.14
C PHE A 191 0.25 -23.08 -13.08
N LEU A 192 1.46 -23.58 -13.38
CA LEU A 192 1.61 -24.82 -14.14
C LEU A 192 0.94 -26.02 -13.46
N THR A 193 0.76 -25.96 -12.13
CA THR A 193 0.18 -27.05 -11.35
C THR A 193 -1.33 -26.88 -11.10
N GLU A 194 -1.83 -25.65 -11.06
CA GLU A 194 -3.24 -25.36 -10.74
C GLU A 194 -4.09 -25.33 -12.03
N THR A 195 -5.16 -26.13 -12.07
CA THR A 195 -6.09 -26.21 -13.21
C THR A 195 -7.20 -25.16 -13.07
N LEU A 196 -7.53 -24.48 -14.18
CA LEU A 196 -8.53 -23.40 -14.19
C LEU A 196 -9.95 -23.96 -14.34
N GLN A 197 -10.58 -24.25 -13.20
CA GLN A 197 -11.91 -24.85 -13.12
C GLN A 197 -13.06 -23.92 -13.58
N GLU A 198 -12.83 -22.61 -13.70
CA GLU A 198 -13.88 -21.62 -14.02
C GLU A 198 -14.40 -21.69 -15.47
N LEU A 199 -13.68 -22.35 -16.38
CA LEU A 199 -14.04 -22.40 -17.81
C LEU A 199 -14.88 -23.63 -18.19
N ASP A 200 -15.21 -24.49 -17.23
CA ASP A 200 -16.03 -25.68 -17.45
C ASP A 200 -17.48 -25.34 -17.84
N GLU A 201 -17.94 -24.11 -17.61
CA GLU A 201 -19.29 -23.66 -17.98
C GLU A 201 -19.44 -23.31 -19.47
N LEU A 202 -18.33 -23.15 -20.19
CA LEU A 202 -18.34 -22.68 -21.59
C LEU A 202 -18.58 -23.79 -22.62
N SER A 203 -18.34 -25.05 -22.26
CA SER A 203 -18.40 -26.15 -23.22
C SER A 203 -18.78 -27.50 -22.56
N THR A 204 -18.92 -28.56 -23.37
CA THR A 204 -19.15 -29.91 -22.82
C THR A 204 -17.89 -30.45 -22.15
N HIS A 205 -16.73 -30.13 -22.70
CA HIS A 205 -15.43 -30.42 -22.13
C HIS A 205 -14.47 -29.28 -22.45
N THR A 206 -14.01 -28.58 -21.42
CA THR A 206 -12.98 -27.54 -21.55
C THR A 206 -11.63 -28.15 -21.20
N THR A 207 -10.64 -27.93 -22.06
CA THR A 207 -9.24 -28.31 -21.80
C THR A 207 -8.40 -27.04 -21.75
N VAL A 208 -7.58 -26.91 -20.71
CA VAL A 208 -6.57 -25.85 -20.65
C VAL A 208 -5.35 -26.33 -21.43
N ASP A 209 -5.01 -25.62 -22.51
CA ASP A 209 -3.87 -25.96 -23.36
C ASP A 209 -2.58 -25.37 -22.81
N ASP A 210 -2.63 -24.07 -22.48
CA ASP A 210 -1.49 -23.30 -22.02
C ASP A 210 -1.95 -22.07 -21.21
N HIS A 211 -1.04 -21.49 -20.46
CA HIS A 211 -1.22 -20.17 -19.87
C HIS A 211 0.02 -19.30 -20.06
N TYR A 212 -0.22 -18.00 -20.09
CA TYR A 212 0.84 -17.00 -20.15
C TYR A 212 0.65 -16.01 -19.01
N VAL A 213 1.63 -15.94 -18.11
CA VAL A 213 1.71 -14.89 -17.09
C VAL A 213 2.32 -13.65 -17.72
N SER A 214 1.57 -12.55 -17.79
CA SER A 214 2.05 -11.29 -18.35
C SER A 214 2.64 -10.35 -17.30
N GLU A 215 2.17 -10.43 -16.06
CA GLU A 215 2.60 -9.53 -14.98
C GLU A 215 2.47 -10.22 -13.62
N VAL A 216 3.48 -10.05 -12.77
CA VAL A 216 3.41 -10.35 -11.34
C VAL A 216 3.63 -9.06 -10.55
N ARG A 217 2.75 -8.79 -9.59
CA ARG A 217 2.86 -7.63 -8.69
C ARG A 217 2.67 -8.03 -7.25
N VAL A 218 3.46 -7.39 -6.38
CA VAL A 218 3.24 -7.41 -4.93
C VAL A 218 2.26 -6.28 -4.58
N LEU A 219 1.11 -6.65 -4.01
CA LEU A 219 0.08 -5.70 -3.57
C LEU A 219 0.47 -5.05 -2.24
N ASN A 220 0.89 -5.86 -1.28
CA ASN A 220 1.43 -5.40 -0.01
C ASN A 220 2.22 -6.53 0.67
N VAL A 221 2.99 -6.15 1.68
CA VAL A 221 3.67 -7.06 2.59
C VAL A 221 3.25 -6.70 4.01
N ASP A 222 2.59 -7.62 4.70
CA ASP A 222 2.22 -7.46 6.10
C ASP A 222 3.23 -8.14 7.04
N GLU A 223 2.91 -8.34 8.32
CA GLU A 223 3.82 -8.99 9.26
C GLU A 223 4.14 -10.47 8.96
N GLU A 224 3.31 -11.15 8.17
CA GLU A 224 3.32 -12.61 7.98
C GLU A 224 3.30 -13.03 6.51
N PHE A 225 2.54 -12.33 5.67
CA PHE A 225 2.28 -12.67 4.29
C PHE A 225 2.70 -11.58 3.31
N ILE A 226 3.08 -12.04 2.12
CA ILE A 226 3.21 -11.24 0.92
C ILE A 226 1.94 -11.50 0.11
N ASN A 227 1.18 -10.46 -0.18
CA ASN A 227 -0.04 -10.55 -0.98
C ASN A 227 0.31 -10.23 -2.43
N ILE A 228 0.09 -11.19 -3.33
CA ILE A 228 0.56 -11.17 -4.71
C ILE A 228 -0.64 -11.19 -5.65
N VAL A 229 -0.55 -10.46 -6.75
CA VAL A 229 -1.45 -10.61 -7.89
C VAL A 229 -0.64 -10.95 -9.14
N ALA A 230 -1.14 -11.89 -9.91
CA ALA A 230 -0.61 -12.23 -11.23
C ALA A 230 -1.72 -12.07 -12.26
N ASN A 231 -1.37 -11.48 -13.40
CA ASN A 231 -2.28 -11.32 -14.54
C ASN A 231 -1.73 -12.08 -15.73
N GLY A 232 -2.62 -12.59 -16.56
CA GLY A 232 -2.22 -13.41 -17.68
C GLY A 232 -3.35 -13.70 -18.65
N THR A 233 -3.07 -14.59 -19.58
CA THR A 233 -4.03 -15.14 -20.54
C THR A 233 -4.00 -16.65 -20.43
N VAL A 234 -5.17 -17.27 -20.37
CA VAL A 234 -5.32 -18.73 -20.51
C VAL A 234 -5.76 -19.05 -21.93
N TYR A 235 -5.16 -20.08 -22.52
CA TYR A 235 -5.53 -20.64 -23.81
C TYR A 235 -6.28 -21.95 -23.56
N VAL A 236 -7.45 -22.09 -24.18
CA VAL A 236 -8.31 -23.25 -23.99
C VAL A 236 -8.83 -23.83 -25.29
N GLU A 237 -9.07 -25.13 -25.28
CA GLU A 237 -9.87 -25.84 -26.26
C GLU A 237 -11.26 -26.13 -25.67
N LEU A 238 -12.29 -25.61 -26.36
CA LEU A 238 -13.69 -25.79 -26.03
C LEU A 238 -14.30 -26.86 -26.92
N GLN A 239 -14.66 -28.01 -26.33
CA GLN A 239 -15.32 -29.09 -27.05
C GLN A 239 -16.84 -29.05 -26.86
N TYR A 240 -17.55 -29.01 -27.98
CA TYR A 240 -19.01 -29.11 -28.05
C TYR A 240 -19.43 -30.49 -28.56
N GLY A 241 -20.21 -31.22 -27.74
CA GLY A 241 -20.55 -32.60 -27.99
C GLY A 241 -19.57 -33.58 -27.33
N SER A 242 -19.98 -34.85 -27.22
CA SER A 242 -19.16 -35.91 -26.63
C SER A 242 -18.00 -36.31 -27.56
N SER A 243 -17.01 -37.06 -27.05
CA SER A 243 -15.97 -37.64 -27.90
C SER A 243 -16.53 -38.60 -28.97
N SER A 244 -17.76 -39.11 -28.79
CA SER A 244 -18.46 -39.88 -29.83
C SER A 244 -18.99 -38.97 -30.92
N ASP A 245 -19.52 -37.79 -30.58
CA ASP A 245 -20.03 -36.83 -31.56
C ASP A 245 -18.89 -36.32 -32.44
N LEU A 246 -17.72 -36.02 -31.86
CA LEU A 246 -16.52 -35.67 -32.63
C LEU A 246 -16.13 -36.76 -33.65
N ARG A 247 -16.17 -38.05 -33.25
CA ARG A 247 -15.82 -39.17 -34.16
C ARG A 247 -16.82 -39.37 -35.29
N ASN A 248 -18.04 -38.86 -35.15
CA ASN A 248 -19.10 -38.98 -36.15
C ASN A 248 -19.33 -37.65 -36.89
N ASP A 249 -18.38 -36.71 -36.83
CA ASP A 249 -18.47 -35.37 -37.42
C ASP A 249 -19.71 -34.57 -36.96
N MET A 250 -20.19 -34.82 -35.74
CA MET A 250 -21.33 -34.14 -35.10
C MET A 250 -20.93 -33.21 -33.94
N GLY A 251 -19.63 -33.16 -33.59
CA GLY A 251 -19.08 -32.26 -32.58
C GLY A 251 -18.22 -31.16 -33.18
N ALA A 252 -17.79 -30.22 -32.34
CA ALA A 252 -16.85 -29.15 -32.71
C ALA A 252 -15.81 -28.93 -31.61
N VAL A 253 -14.58 -28.61 -32.00
CA VAL A 253 -13.52 -28.11 -31.11
C VAL A 253 -13.15 -26.72 -31.57
N ILE A 254 -13.13 -25.78 -30.63
CA ILE A 254 -12.79 -24.38 -30.90
C ILE A 254 -11.71 -23.96 -29.90
N SER A 255 -10.61 -23.42 -30.40
CA SER A 255 -9.60 -22.79 -29.55
C SER A 255 -10.00 -21.35 -29.25
N ASP A 256 -9.88 -20.94 -28.00
CA ASP A 256 -10.13 -19.56 -27.55
C ASP A 256 -9.13 -19.16 -26.46
N SER A 257 -9.15 -17.89 -26.05
CA SER A 257 -8.28 -17.39 -24.98
C SER A 257 -8.96 -16.31 -24.16
N TYR A 258 -8.75 -16.34 -22.85
CA TYR A 258 -9.36 -15.41 -21.92
C TYR A 258 -8.33 -14.79 -20.98
N PRO A 259 -8.40 -13.47 -20.71
CA PRO A 259 -7.57 -12.87 -19.68
C PRO A 259 -8.00 -13.36 -18.29
N TYR A 260 -7.02 -13.53 -17.40
CA TYR A 260 -7.26 -13.88 -16.00
C TYR A 260 -6.49 -12.98 -15.05
N SER A 261 -6.97 -12.93 -13.81
CA SER A 261 -6.26 -12.37 -12.66
C SER A 261 -6.29 -13.38 -11.53
N ALA A 262 -5.15 -13.69 -10.93
CA ALA A 262 -5.09 -14.52 -9.74
C ALA A 262 -4.48 -13.79 -8.55
N ARG A 263 -5.04 -14.04 -7.38
CA ARG A 263 -4.51 -13.60 -6.09
C ARG A 263 -3.94 -14.79 -5.34
N MET A 264 -2.81 -14.59 -4.71
CA MET A 264 -2.15 -15.63 -3.92
C MET A 264 -1.32 -15.01 -2.81
N LYS A 265 -0.83 -15.86 -1.91
CA LYS A 265 0.02 -15.47 -0.80
C LYS A 265 1.27 -16.33 -0.72
N SER A 266 2.35 -15.73 -0.26
CA SER A 266 3.52 -16.45 0.28
C SER A 266 3.85 -15.91 1.67
N LYS A 267 4.70 -16.63 2.42
CA LYS A 267 5.11 -16.18 3.75
C LYS A 267 6.31 -15.24 3.63
N VAL A 268 6.37 -14.20 4.46
CA VAL A 268 7.54 -13.28 4.51
C VAL A 268 8.85 -13.99 4.82
N ARG A 269 8.80 -15.16 5.49
CA ARG A 269 9.97 -15.97 5.83
C ARG A 269 10.41 -16.94 4.72
N SER A 270 9.50 -17.23 3.79
CA SER A 270 9.76 -18.06 2.61
C SER A 270 9.10 -17.39 1.38
N PRO A 271 9.63 -16.24 0.91
CA PRO A 271 8.94 -15.43 -0.10
C PRO A 271 8.63 -16.16 -1.41
N SER A 272 9.51 -17.07 -1.81
CA SER A 272 9.39 -17.87 -3.05
C SER A 272 8.57 -19.16 -2.87
N GLU A 273 7.98 -19.40 -1.69
CA GLU A 273 7.07 -20.54 -1.46
C GLU A 273 5.62 -20.05 -1.50
N ILE A 274 4.97 -20.18 -2.66
CA ILE A 274 3.56 -19.81 -2.83
C ILE A 274 2.68 -20.83 -2.08
N ILE A 275 1.71 -20.31 -1.32
CA ILE A 275 0.75 -21.12 -0.58
C ILE A 275 -0.39 -21.51 -1.54
N LYS A 276 -0.35 -22.74 -2.06
CA LYS A 276 -1.28 -23.24 -3.08
C LYS A 276 -2.76 -23.04 -2.71
N ASP A 277 -3.14 -23.37 -1.48
CA ASP A 277 -4.52 -23.22 -0.99
C ASP A 277 -5.02 -21.76 -0.94
N THR A 278 -4.17 -20.76 -1.21
CA THR A 278 -4.55 -19.34 -1.28
C THR A 278 -4.71 -18.82 -2.69
N VAL A 279 -4.41 -19.64 -3.70
CA VAL A 279 -4.52 -19.27 -5.11
C VAL A 279 -6.00 -19.17 -5.46
N ALA A 280 -6.44 -17.95 -5.77
CA ALA A 280 -7.78 -17.66 -6.24
C ALA A 280 -7.66 -17.02 -7.62
N VAL A 281 -8.03 -17.76 -8.66
CA VAL A 281 -8.05 -17.27 -10.04
C VAL A 281 -9.43 -16.73 -10.38
N SER A 282 -9.48 -15.71 -11.23
CA SER A 282 -10.70 -15.18 -11.84
C SER A 282 -10.44 -14.98 -13.33
N VAL A 283 -11.24 -15.63 -14.18
CA VAL A 283 -11.16 -15.54 -15.63
C VAL A 283 -12.27 -14.64 -16.17
N ASP A 284 -11.91 -13.74 -17.09
CA ASP A 284 -12.86 -12.86 -17.77
C ASP A 284 -13.22 -13.43 -19.15
N ASN A 285 -14.34 -14.15 -19.22
CA ASN A 285 -14.85 -14.81 -20.42
C ASN A 285 -15.93 -14.02 -21.16
N ARG A 286 -16.10 -12.72 -20.88
CA ARG A 286 -17.17 -11.91 -21.47
C ARG A 286 -17.12 -11.86 -23.00
N SER A 287 -15.93 -11.93 -23.59
CA SER A 287 -15.72 -11.96 -25.04
C SER A 287 -16.38 -13.16 -25.73
N PHE A 288 -16.69 -14.23 -25.00
CA PHE A 288 -17.41 -15.38 -25.56
C PHE A 288 -18.88 -15.06 -25.92
N TYR A 289 -19.49 -14.11 -25.23
CA TYR A 289 -20.92 -13.77 -25.38
C TYR A 289 -21.17 -12.59 -26.33
N GLU A 290 -20.12 -12.02 -26.94
CA GLU A 290 -20.18 -10.91 -27.89
C GLU A 290 -20.28 -11.40 -29.34
#